data_AF-A0A6F8YT79-F1
#
_entry.id   AF-A0A6F8YT79-F1
#
_cell.length_a   1.000
_cell.length_b   1.000
_cell.length_c   1.000
_cell.angle_alpha   90.00
_cell.angle_beta   90.00
_cell.angle_gamma   90.00
#
_symmetry.space_group_name_H-M   'P 1'
#
loop_
_entity.id
_entity.type
_entity.pdbx_description
1 polymer ?
#
loop_
_entity_poly.entity_id
_entity_poly.type
_entity_poly.pdbx_seq_one_letter_code
_entity_poly.pdbx_strand_id
1 'polypeptide(L)'
;MARHTGINPVVVQVVVNNRFRPGLARSMSPLSQTGICVIDLAGLSVDDAVRLTARQAIAAYKHAYYDPSDVDDLVARLARERGEELDLACFFNDRRIEVRDLVAGPPPTAEQVRAALPCATFEWTRRLDTSFERMFTHIEDVPDTMAITLAGDTHFMSPDDLEAVVRGMEAVAVEAALDPAATTGVRAS
;
A
#
# COMPACT_ATOMS: atom_id res chain seq x y z
N MET A 1 -2.69 1.70 -8.25
CA MET A 1 -4.12 1.63 -7.90
C MET A 1 -4.91 2.77 -8.50
N ALA A 2 -4.93 3.99 -7.94
CA ALA A 2 -5.77 5.09 -8.45
C ALA A 2 -5.61 5.39 -9.95
N ARG A 3 -4.37 5.41 -10.48
CA ARG A 3 -4.10 5.56 -11.92
C ARG A 3 -4.76 4.47 -12.78
N HIS A 4 -4.83 3.24 -12.27
CA HIS A 4 -5.35 2.06 -12.97
C HIS A 4 -6.87 1.95 -12.87
N THR A 5 -7.41 2.12 -11.66
CA THR A 5 -8.85 1.93 -11.38
C THR A 5 -9.67 3.20 -11.60
N GLY A 6 -9.04 4.38 -11.63
CA GLY A 6 -9.73 5.68 -11.65
C GLY A 6 -10.41 6.04 -10.33
N ILE A 7 -10.29 5.22 -9.29
CA ILE A 7 -10.94 5.43 -7.98
C ILE A 7 -10.09 6.35 -7.11
N ASN A 8 -10.69 7.43 -6.63
CA ASN A 8 -10.12 8.38 -5.69
C ASN A 8 -11.24 8.94 -4.79
N PRO A 9 -11.03 9.12 -3.47
CA PRO A 9 -9.82 8.83 -2.71
C PRO A 9 -9.52 7.32 -2.62
N VAL A 10 -8.25 6.98 -2.45
CA VAL A 10 -7.81 5.60 -2.21
C VAL A 10 -7.97 5.28 -0.74
N VAL A 11 -8.56 4.11 -0.45
CA VAL A 11 -8.64 3.57 0.90
C VAL A 11 -7.76 2.32 0.96
N VAL A 12 -6.85 2.27 1.93
CA VAL A 12 -5.97 1.12 2.16
C VAL A 12 -5.87 0.80 3.65
N GLN A 13 -5.91 -0.48 3.99
CA GLN A 13 -5.70 -1.00 5.32
C GLN A 13 -4.22 -1.33 5.53
N VAL A 14 -3.52 -0.50 6.31
CA VAL A 14 -2.10 -0.70 6.61
C VAL A 14 -1.94 -1.63 7.81
N VAL A 15 -1.12 -2.68 7.70
CA VAL A 15 -0.87 -3.62 8.80
C VAL A 15 0.05 -3.00 9.85
N VAL A 16 -0.33 -3.12 11.13
CA VAL A 16 0.33 -2.50 12.27
C VAL A 16 0.54 -3.53 13.37
N ASN A 17 1.78 -3.72 13.82
CA ASN A 17 2.11 -4.73 14.83
C ASN A 17 1.59 -4.40 16.25
N ASN A 18 1.28 -3.14 16.52
CA ASN A 18 0.88 -2.57 17.82
C ASN A 18 1.85 -2.82 19.01
N ARG A 19 3.04 -3.37 18.79
CA ARG A 19 4.03 -3.71 19.83
C ARG A 19 4.76 -2.51 20.41
N PHE A 20 4.67 -1.35 19.77
CA PHE A 20 5.19 -0.09 20.30
C PHE A 20 4.36 0.44 21.50
N ARG A 21 3.19 -0.14 21.77
CA ARG A 21 2.36 0.25 22.91
C ARG A 21 2.96 -0.21 24.24
N PRO A 22 2.81 0.57 25.33
CA PRO A 22 3.32 0.20 26.64
C PRO A 22 2.85 -1.21 27.07
N GLY A 23 3.79 -2.05 27.51
CA GLY A 23 3.50 -3.40 27.99
C GLY A 23 3.36 -4.48 26.89
N LEU A 24 3.30 -4.12 25.61
CA LEU A 24 3.06 -5.08 24.52
C LEU A 24 4.31 -5.49 23.75
N ALA A 25 5.45 -4.85 23.99
CA ALA A 25 6.68 -5.04 23.22
C ALA A 25 7.18 -6.49 23.16
N ARG A 26 7.01 -7.26 24.25
CA ARG A 26 7.44 -8.67 24.36
C ARG A 26 6.29 -9.67 24.33
N SER A 27 5.09 -9.23 23.93
CA SER A 27 3.92 -10.11 23.86
C SER A 27 3.97 -11.00 22.62
N MET A 28 3.76 -12.29 22.82
CA MET A 28 3.55 -13.30 21.77
C MET A 28 2.06 -13.55 21.59
N SER A 29 1.33 -12.50 21.20
CA SER A 29 -0.12 -12.51 20.96
C SER A 29 -0.44 -11.93 19.57
N PRO A 30 -1.61 -12.26 19.00
CA PRO A 30 -2.10 -11.69 17.73
C PRO A 30 -2.51 -10.22 17.93
N LEU A 31 -1.52 -9.33 18.08
CA LEU A 31 -1.73 -7.88 18.23
C LEU A 31 -1.67 -7.12 16.91
N SER A 32 -1.34 -7.82 15.83
CA SER A 32 -1.32 -7.21 14.50
C SER A 32 -2.75 -6.93 14.08
N GLN A 33 -3.03 -5.68 13.78
CA GLN A 33 -4.31 -5.18 13.30
C GLN A 33 -4.05 -4.21 12.16
N THR A 34 -5.11 -3.75 11.49
CA THR A 34 -5.02 -2.82 10.37
C THR A 34 -5.50 -1.43 10.75
N GLY A 35 -4.80 -0.40 10.27
CA GLY A 35 -5.28 0.97 10.31
C GLY A 35 -5.89 1.35 8.96
N ILE A 36 -7.04 2.01 8.95
CA ILE A 36 -7.64 2.55 7.73
C ILE A 36 -6.91 3.85 7.36
N CYS A 37 -6.33 3.90 6.17
CA CYS A 37 -5.63 5.05 5.61
C CYS A 37 -6.38 5.52 4.36
N VAL A 38 -6.89 6.75 4.39
CA VAL A 38 -7.61 7.37 3.26
C VAL A 38 -6.74 8.47 2.68
N ILE A 39 -6.51 8.41 1.37
CA ILE A 39 -5.58 9.29 0.67
C ILE A 39 -6.27 9.85 -0.58
N ASP A 40 -6.48 11.15 -0.60
CA ASP A 40 -6.90 11.87 -1.80
C ASP A 40 -5.66 12.27 -2.62
N LEU A 41 -5.55 11.74 -3.83
CA LEU A 41 -4.40 11.91 -4.72
C LEU A 41 -4.68 12.88 -5.86
N ALA A 42 -5.90 13.41 -5.97
CA ALA A 42 -6.32 14.20 -7.12
C ALA A 42 -5.50 15.49 -7.27
N GLY A 43 -4.92 15.69 -8.46
CA GLY A 43 -4.21 16.92 -8.81
C GLY A 43 -2.91 17.18 -8.04
N LEU A 44 -2.40 16.21 -7.27
CA LEU A 44 -1.15 16.35 -6.51
C LEU A 44 0.08 16.06 -7.36
N SER A 45 1.23 16.62 -6.94
CA SER A 45 2.54 16.06 -7.30
C SER A 45 2.74 14.72 -6.59
N VAL A 46 3.60 13.84 -7.11
CA VAL A 46 3.97 12.60 -6.40
C VAL A 46 4.59 12.93 -5.05
N ASP A 47 5.39 13.99 -5.01
CA ASP A 47 6.07 14.49 -3.82
C ASP A 47 5.09 14.93 -2.71
N ASP A 48 4.03 15.66 -3.08
CA ASP A 48 2.96 16.04 -2.18
C ASP A 48 2.13 14.84 -1.74
N ALA A 49 1.86 13.91 -2.66
CA ALA A 49 1.17 12.66 -2.35
C ALA A 49 1.93 11.82 -1.32
N VAL A 50 3.26 11.72 -1.42
CA VAL A 50 4.10 11.04 -0.43
C VAL A 50 4.01 11.73 0.94
N ARG A 51 4.12 13.06 0.98
CA ARG A 51 3.99 13.84 2.23
C ARG A 51 2.61 13.69 2.87
N LEU A 52 1.55 13.74 2.08
CA LEU A 52 0.18 13.52 2.54
C LEU A 52 0.01 12.09 3.08
N THR A 53 0.47 11.10 2.31
CA THR A 53 0.39 9.68 2.67
C THR A 53 1.12 9.42 3.98
N ALA A 54 2.31 10.00 4.19
CA ALA A 54 3.05 9.86 5.45
C ALA A 54 2.24 10.35 6.65
N ARG A 55 1.56 11.50 6.53
CA ARG A 55 0.69 12.04 7.60
C ARG A 55 -0.52 11.14 7.87
N GLN A 56 -1.18 10.66 6.81
CA GLN A 56 -2.34 9.77 6.94
C GLN A 56 -1.96 8.40 7.51
N ALA A 57 -0.81 7.86 7.10
CA ALA A 57 -0.29 6.60 7.62
C ALA A 57 0.02 6.71 9.12
N ILE A 58 0.61 7.82 9.60
CA ILE A 58 0.84 8.04 11.03
C ILE A 58 -0.48 8.04 11.81
N ALA A 59 -1.52 8.69 11.28
CA ALA A 59 -2.85 8.67 11.89
C ALA A 59 -3.43 7.25 11.92
N ALA A 60 -3.36 6.52 10.80
CA ALA A 60 -3.79 5.13 10.72
C ALA A 60 -3.07 4.26 11.76
N TYR A 61 -1.73 4.36 11.86
CA TYR A 61 -0.93 3.63 12.85
C TYR A 61 -1.32 3.93 14.29
N LYS A 62 -1.58 5.21 14.60
CA LYS A 62 -2.01 5.63 15.94
C LYS A 62 -3.34 5.01 16.32
N HIS A 63 -4.25 4.88 15.36
CA HIS A 63 -5.62 4.42 15.58
C HIS A 63 -5.84 2.94 15.27
N ALA A 64 -4.83 2.20 14.82
CA ALA A 64 -4.91 0.77 14.47
C ALA A 64 -5.00 -0.20 15.66
N TYR A 65 -5.34 0.26 16.86
CA TYR A 65 -5.59 -0.60 18.01
C TYR A 65 -7.00 -0.35 18.54
N TYR A 66 -7.90 -1.24 18.18
CA TYR A 66 -9.34 -1.15 18.46
C TYR A 66 -9.91 -2.56 18.67
N ASP A 67 -11.16 -2.64 19.15
CA ASP A 67 -11.93 -3.88 19.11
C ASP A 67 -12.44 -4.09 17.67
N PRO A 68 -12.05 -5.17 16.97
CA PRO A 68 -12.50 -5.43 15.61
C PRO A 68 -14.03 -5.43 15.47
N SER A 69 -14.74 -5.89 16.49
CA SER A 69 -16.21 -5.95 16.50
C SER A 69 -16.84 -4.57 16.39
N ASP A 70 -16.25 -3.55 17.03
CA ASP A 70 -16.73 -2.17 16.96
C ASP A 70 -16.58 -1.59 15.55
N VAL A 71 -15.53 -1.99 14.82
CA VAL A 71 -15.31 -1.56 13.43
C VAL A 71 -16.27 -2.27 12.49
N ASP A 72 -16.50 -3.57 12.67
CA ASP A 72 -17.48 -4.33 11.88
C ASP A 72 -18.89 -3.73 12.03
N ASP A 73 -19.30 -3.42 13.26
CA ASP A 73 -20.58 -2.77 13.56
C ASP A 73 -20.68 -1.37 12.93
N LEU A 74 -19.59 -0.59 12.98
CA LEU A 74 -19.52 0.72 12.37
C LEU A 74 -19.66 0.65 10.84
N VAL A 75 -18.92 -0.24 10.20
CA VAL A 75 -18.95 -0.44 8.74
C VAL A 75 -20.34 -0.88 8.30
N ALA A 76 -20.93 -1.88 8.98
CA ALA A 76 -22.27 -2.37 8.68
C ALA A 76 -23.34 -1.28 8.85
N ARG A 77 -23.22 -0.43 9.87
CA ARG A 77 -24.12 0.71 10.04
C ARG A 77 -24.00 1.72 8.89
N LEU A 78 -22.78 2.13 8.56
CA LEU A 78 -22.53 3.12 7.51
C LEU A 78 -22.98 2.61 6.13
N ALA A 79 -22.76 1.32 5.84
CA ALA A 79 -23.23 0.70 4.61
C ALA A 79 -24.77 0.78 4.48
N ARG A 80 -25.50 0.51 5.56
CA ARG A 80 -26.97 0.65 5.58
C ARG A 80 -27.44 2.10 5.42
N GLU A 81 -26.77 3.04 6.08
CA GLU A 81 -27.12 4.46 6.01
C GLU A 81 -26.90 5.04 4.61
N ARG A 82 -25.86 4.57 3.91
CA ARG A 82 -25.52 5.01 2.55
C ARG A 82 -26.22 4.21 1.45
N GLY A 83 -26.72 3.02 1.76
CA GLY A 83 -27.30 2.10 0.78
C GLY A 83 -26.29 1.45 -0.16
N GLU A 84 -25.00 1.44 0.22
CA GLU A 84 -23.90 0.88 -0.56
C GLU A 84 -22.96 0.06 0.32
N GLU A 85 -22.30 -0.95 -0.26
CA GLU A 85 -21.27 -1.71 0.43
C GLU A 85 -19.99 -0.88 0.54
N LEU A 86 -19.38 -0.87 1.73
CA LEU A 86 -18.08 -0.24 1.94
C LEU A 86 -16.97 -1.27 1.74
N ASP A 87 -16.27 -1.17 0.61
CA ASP A 87 -15.13 -2.04 0.33
C ASP A 87 -13.86 -1.50 0.99
N LEU A 88 -13.38 -2.23 2.01
CA LEU A 88 -12.11 -1.96 2.70
C LEU A 88 -11.07 -3.06 2.42
N ALA A 89 -11.29 -3.95 1.47
CA ALA A 89 -10.53 -5.20 1.28
C ALA A 89 -9.18 -5.02 0.54
N CYS A 90 -8.59 -3.83 0.62
CA CYS A 90 -7.28 -3.48 0.06
C CYS A 90 -6.27 -3.31 1.19
N PHE A 91 -5.29 -4.20 1.28
CA PHE A 91 -4.33 -4.25 2.38
C PHE A 91 -2.90 -3.96 1.94
N PHE A 92 -2.12 -3.37 2.84
CA PHE A 92 -0.72 -3.05 2.63
C PHE A 92 0.12 -3.43 3.85
N ASN A 93 1.15 -4.26 3.64
CA ASN A 93 2.02 -4.74 4.71
C ASN A 93 3.50 -4.62 4.31
N ASP A 94 4.13 -3.56 4.80
CA ASP A 94 5.57 -3.37 4.68
C ASP A 94 6.29 -4.12 5.82
N ARG A 95 6.91 -5.25 5.47
CA ARG A 95 7.61 -6.16 6.38
C ARG A 95 9.12 -5.95 6.37
N ARG A 96 9.61 -4.90 5.71
CA ARG A 96 11.03 -4.59 5.69
C ARG A 96 11.54 -4.20 7.07
N ILE A 97 12.69 -4.74 7.43
CA ILE A 97 13.42 -4.55 8.69
C ILE A 97 14.81 -3.99 8.39
N GLU A 98 15.49 -4.48 7.34
CA GLU A 98 16.87 -4.15 6.98
C GLU A 98 16.98 -2.80 6.27
N VAL A 99 16.07 -2.49 5.33
CA VAL A 99 16.08 -1.26 4.51
C VAL A 99 15.47 -0.04 5.24
N ARG A 100 15.26 -0.13 6.56
CA ARG A 100 14.78 1.01 7.37
C ARG A 100 15.87 2.00 7.73
N ASP A 101 17.14 1.60 7.63
CA ASP A 101 18.24 2.54 7.67
C ASP A 101 18.25 3.30 6.34
N LEU A 102 18.17 4.63 6.41
CA LEU A 102 18.25 5.51 5.24
C LEU A 102 19.45 5.07 4.39
N VAL A 103 19.21 4.71 3.13
CA VAL A 103 20.27 4.38 2.18
C VAL A 103 21.32 5.48 2.25
N ALA A 104 22.47 5.16 2.83
CA ALA A 104 23.51 6.15 3.08
C ALA A 104 24.12 6.56 1.74
N GLY A 105 24.03 7.85 1.39
CA GLY A 105 24.64 8.38 0.17
C GLY A 105 23.78 9.40 -0.55
N PRO A 106 24.30 9.99 -1.64
CA PRO A 106 23.50 10.83 -2.51
C PRO A 106 22.39 10.01 -3.20
N PRO A 107 21.25 10.64 -3.54
CA PRO A 107 20.24 10.00 -4.37
C PRO A 107 20.84 9.47 -5.69
N PRO A 108 20.31 8.36 -6.24
CA PRO A 108 20.80 7.82 -7.50
C PRO A 108 20.60 8.84 -8.63
N THR A 109 21.53 8.85 -9.58
CA THR A 109 21.43 9.67 -10.79
C THR A 109 20.38 9.09 -11.74
N ALA A 110 19.85 9.93 -12.65
CA ALA A 110 18.91 9.49 -13.67
C ALA A 110 19.47 8.37 -14.57
N GLU A 111 20.78 8.35 -14.81
CA GLU A 111 21.44 7.27 -15.56
C GLU A 111 21.45 5.96 -14.77
N GLN A 112 21.75 6.01 -13.47
CA GLN A 112 21.71 4.84 -12.59
C GLN A 112 20.30 4.24 -12.50
N VAL A 113 19.27 5.08 -12.36
CA VAL A 113 17.87 4.62 -12.36
C VAL A 113 17.52 3.92 -13.68
N ARG A 114 17.86 4.53 -14.83
CA ARG A 114 17.59 3.90 -16.14
C ARG A 114 18.36 2.61 -16.37
N ALA A 115 19.61 2.54 -15.89
CA ALA A 115 20.43 1.35 -15.98
C ALA A 115 19.91 0.19 -15.11
N ALA A 116 19.17 0.49 -14.04
CA ALA A 116 18.57 -0.51 -13.16
C ALA A 116 17.24 -1.07 -13.69
N LEU A 117 16.52 -0.36 -14.56
CA LEU A 117 15.22 -0.79 -15.10
C LEU A 117 15.23 -2.22 -15.70
N PRO A 118 16.23 -2.63 -16.51
CA PRO A 118 16.26 -3.98 -17.07
C PRO A 118 16.45 -5.10 -16.03
N CYS A 119 16.85 -4.76 -14.80
CA CYS A 119 17.03 -5.72 -13.71
C CYS A 119 15.71 -6.06 -13.00
N ALA A 120 14.65 -5.27 -13.22
CA ALA A 120 13.34 -5.55 -12.64
C ALA A 120 12.73 -6.80 -13.26
N THR A 121 12.29 -7.71 -12.41
CA THR A 121 11.65 -8.98 -12.83
C THR A 121 10.23 -9.05 -12.30
N PHE A 122 9.42 -9.87 -12.97
CA PHE A 122 8.05 -10.15 -12.57
C PHE A 122 7.78 -11.62 -12.81
N GLU A 123 7.10 -12.25 -11.87
CA GLU A 123 6.67 -13.63 -11.97
C GLU A 123 5.37 -13.86 -11.19
N TRP A 124 4.57 -14.80 -11.69
CA TRP A 124 3.43 -15.33 -10.95
C TRP A 124 3.91 -16.44 -10.01
N THR A 125 3.94 -16.17 -8.72
CA THR A 125 4.57 -17.07 -7.73
C THR A 125 3.61 -18.12 -7.17
N ARG A 126 2.31 -17.80 -7.05
CA ARG A 126 1.35 -18.69 -6.40
C ARG A 126 -0.06 -18.50 -6.95
N ARG A 127 -0.77 -19.62 -7.14
CA ARG A 127 -2.23 -19.65 -7.28
C ARG A 127 -2.84 -20.22 -6.00
N LEU A 128 -3.87 -19.56 -5.50
CA LEU A 128 -4.63 -19.97 -4.32
C LEU A 128 -6.08 -20.19 -4.74
N ASP A 129 -6.66 -21.32 -4.36
CA ASP A 129 -8.07 -21.61 -4.64
C ASP A 129 -9.04 -20.89 -3.69
N THR A 130 -8.52 -20.37 -2.56
CA THR A 130 -9.24 -19.53 -1.61
C THR A 130 -8.45 -18.26 -1.37
N SER A 131 -8.99 -17.10 -1.78
CA SER A 131 -8.46 -15.81 -1.37
C SER A 131 -9.06 -15.42 -0.03
N PHE A 132 -8.24 -14.84 0.85
CA PHE A 132 -8.71 -14.28 2.11
C PHE A 132 -9.10 -12.81 1.98
N GLU A 133 -8.51 -12.08 1.01
CA GLU A 133 -8.72 -10.64 0.80
C GLU A 133 -8.86 -10.33 -0.69
N ARG A 134 -9.55 -9.24 -1.05
CA ARG A 134 -9.68 -8.84 -2.48
C ARG A 134 -8.34 -8.42 -3.06
N MET A 135 -7.50 -7.73 -2.27
CA MET A 135 -6.15 -7.36 -2.68
C MET A 135 -5.24 -7.14 -1.46
N PHE A 136 -4.03 -7.72 -1.49
CA PHE A 136 -3.03 -7.58 -0.43
C PHE A 136 -1.64 -7.37 -1.03
N THR A 137 -1.05 -6.19 -0.78
CA THR A 137 0.34 -5.88 -1.12
C THR A 137 1.27 -6.17 0.05
N HIS A 138 2.36 -6.88 -0.21
CA HIS A 138 3.47 -7.05 0.72
C HIS A 138 4.75 -6.46 0.15
N ILE A 139 5.51 -5.78 1.01
CA ILE A 139 6.88 -5.35 0.71
C ILE A 139 7.83 -6.12 1.62
N GLU A 140 8.85 -6.74 1.05
CA GLU A 140 9.82 -7.59 1.75
C GLU A 140 11.25 -7.21 1.37
N ASP A 141 12.16 -7.34 2.32
CA ASP A 141 13.60 -7.23 2.05
C ASP A 141 14.06 -8.48 1.30
N VAL A 142 14.85 -8.26 0.26
CA VAL A 142 15.59 -9.30 -0.48
C VAL A 142 17.02 -8.77 -0.61
N PRO A 143 18.06 -9.61 -0.55
CA PRO A 143 19.43 -9.12 -0.70
C PRO A 143 19.58 -8.17 -1.90
N ASP A 144 20.13 -6.98 -1.65
CA ASP A 144 20.39 -5.92 -2.62
C ASP A 144 19.15 -5.29 -3.32
N THR A 145 17.93 -5.66 -2.93
CA THR A 145 16.69 -5.14 -3.54
C THR A 145 15.49 -5.23 -2.60
N MET A 146 14.28 -5.05 -3.11
CA MET A 146 13.05 -5.37 -2.40
C MET A 146 12.12 -6.17 -3.31
N ALA A 147 11.28 -7.01 -2.71
CA ALA A 147 10.20 -7.68 -3.41
C ALA A 147 8.88 -6.98 -3.12
N ILE A 148 8.07 -6.78 -4.17
CA ILE A 148 6.67 -6.35 -4.07
C ILE A 148 5.82 -7.54 -4.49
N THR A 149 5.09 -8.12 -3.55
CA THR A 149 4.15 -9.21 -3.83
C THR A 149 2.73 -8.67 -3.74
N LEU A 150 1.96 -8.79 -4.82
CA LEU A 150 0.54 -8.47 -4.85
C LEU A 150 -0.28 -9.75 -4.98
N ALA A 151 -1.04 -10.08 -3.94
CA ALA A 151 -2.09 -11.08 -4.02
C ALA A 151 -3.42 -10.39 -4.32
N GLY A 152 -4.26 -11.00 -5.17
CA GLY A 152 -5.59 -10.49 -5.44
C GLY A 152 -6.56 -11.60 -5.84
N ASP A 153 -7.83 -11.38 -5.53
CA ASP A 153 -8.91 -12.29 -5.90
C ASP A 153 -9.32 -12.06 -7.36
N THR A 154 -9.15 -13.11 -8.18
CA THR A 154 -9.42 -13.05 -9.62
C THR A 154 -10.88 -12.84 -9.99
N HIS A 155 -11.82 -12.93 -9.04
CA HIS A 155 -13.22 -12.53 -9.26
C HIS A 155 -13.39 -11.02 -9.30
N PHE A 156 -12.49 -10.26 -8.68
CA PHE A 156 -12.56 -8.79 -8.58
C PHE A 156 -11.51 -8.10 -9.46
N MET A 157 -10.34 -8.72 -9.65
CA MET A 157 -9.24 -8.15 -10.44
C MET A 157 -8.70 -9.19 -11.40
N SER A 158 -8.62 -8.88 -12.69
CA SER A 158 -7.99 -9.82 -13.62
C SER A 158 -6.49 -9.96 -13.32
N PRO A 159 -5.84 -11.07 -13.73
CA PRO A 159 -4.39 -11.18 -13.66
C PRO A 159 -3.67 -10.00 -14.32
N ASP A 160 -4.19 -9.50 -15.45
CA ASP A 160 -3.64 -8.34 -16.16
C ASP A 160 -3.75 -7.06 -15.31
N ASP A 161 -4.85 -6.87 -14.58
CA ASP A 161 -5.00 -5.74 -13.65
C ASP A 161 -3.99 -5.79 -12.50
N LEU A 162 -3.77 -6.97 -11.93
CA LEU A 162 -2.81 -7.16 -10.85
C LEU A 162 -1.37 -6.88 -11.33
N GLU A 163 -0.99 -7.40 -12.49
CA GLU A 163 0.30 -7.08 -13.10
C GLU A 163 0.43 -5.57 -13.38
N ALA A 164 -0.59 -4.95 -13.98
CA ALA A 164 -0.60 -3.53 -14.29
C ALA A 164 -0.46 -2.67 -13.02
N VAL A 165 -1.07 -3.07 -11.90
CA VAL A 165 -0.93 -2.38 -10.62
C VAL A 165 0.50 -2.44 -10.09
N VAL A 166 1.15 -3.62 -10.10
CA VAL A 166 2.54 -3.78 -9.63
C VAL A 166 3.52 -3.04 -10.53
N ARG A 167 3.40 -3.20 -11.85
CA ARG A 167 4.18 -2.44 -12.84
C ARG A 167 3.98 -0.93 -12.70
N GLY A 168 2.75 -0.52 -12.39
CA GLY A 168 2.41 0.88 -12.15
C GLY A 168 3.12 1.46 -10.93
N MET A 169 3.37 0.67 -9.87
CA MET A 169 4.14 1.12 -8.71
C MET A 169 5.59 1.45 -9.09
N GLU A 170 6.23 0.57 -9.87
CA GLU A 170 7.58 0.81 -10.42
C GLU A 170 7.59 2.05 -11.32
N ALA A 171 6.65 2.15 -12.26
CA ALA A 171 6.58 3.28 -13.18
C ALA A 171 6.45 4.63 -12.45
N VAL A 172 5.59 4.71 -11.41
CA VAL A 172 5.44 5.92 -10.58
C VAL A 172 6.74 6.24 -9.84
N ALA A 173 7.41 5.24 -9.25
CA ALA A 173 8.65 5.45 -8.51
C ALA A 173 9.78 5.96 -9.44
N VAL A 174 9.89 5.39 -10.63
CA VAL A 174 10.87 5.80 -11.66
C VAL A 174 10.56 7.20 -12.18
N GLU A 175 9.29 7.49 -12.49
CA GLU A 175 8.86 8.81 -12.95
C GLU A 175 9.23 9.89 -11.91
N ALA A 176 8.91 9.68 -10.64
CA ALA A 176 9.22 10.61 -9.56
C ALA A 176 10.73 10.76 -9.30
N ALA A 177 11.51 9.69 -9.49
CA ALA A 177 12.96 9.75 -9.38
C ALA A 177 13.62 10.54 -10.53
N LEU A 178 13.00 10.55 -11.71
CA LEU A 178 13.51 11.21 -12.91
C LEU A 178 12.98 12.64 -13.09
N ASP A 179 11.79 12.93 -12.57
CA ASP A 179 11.12 14.23 -12.66
C ASP A 179 10.54 14.66 -11.30
N PRO A 180 11.16 15.63 -10.62
CA PRO A 180 10.64 16.19 -9.37
C PRO A 180 9.26 16.86 -9.51
N ALA A 181 8.83 17.19 -10.73
CA ALA A 181 7.52 17.77 -11.02
C ALA A 181 6.47 16.70 -11.41
N ALA A 182 6.81 15.41 -11.33
CA ALA A 182 5.91 14.32 -11.65
C ALA A 182 4.58 14.46 -10.88
N THR A 183 3.47 14.31 -11.60
CA THR A 183 2.13 14.38 -11.02
C THR A 183 1.60 13.01 -10.68
N THR A 184 0.63 12.90 -9.77
CA THR A 184 -0.02 11.62 -9.48
C THR A 184 -0.78 11.06 -10.67
N GLY A 185 -1.10 11.86 -11.69
CA GLY A 185 -1.92 11.45 -12.83
C GLY A 185 -3.36 11.06 -12.45
N VAL A 186 -3.78 11.35 -11.21
CA VAL A 186 -5.11 11.02 -10.68
C VAL A 186 -6.02 12.24 -10.81
N ARG A 187 -7.24 12.02 -11.30
CA ARG A 187 -8.28 13.06 -11.41
C ARG A 187 -9.18 13.04 -10.18
N ALA A 188 -9.79 14.18 -9.88
CA ALA A 188 -10.90 14.22 -8.93
C ALA A 188 -12.09 13.44 -9.50
N SER A 189 -12.74 12.68 -8.62
CA SER A 189 -14.00 11.96 -8.88
C SER A 189 -15.18 12.91 -8.85
#